data_AF-A0A833E5I6-F1
#
_entry.id   AF-A0A833E5I6-F1
#
_cell.length_a   1.000
_cell.length_b   1.000
_cell.length_c   1.000
_cell.angle_alpha   90.00
_cell.angle_beta   90.00
_cell.angle_gamma   90.00
#
_symmetry.space_group_name_H-M   'P 1'
#
loop_
_entity.id
_entity.type
_entity.pdbx_description
1 polymer ?
#
loop_
_entity_poly.entity_id
_entity_poly.type
_entity_poly.pdbx_seq_one_letter_code
_entity_poly.pdbx_strand_id
1 'polypeptide(L)'
;MVTTVENLDYRDLSEIAKEINSRLKEDNVIILFSKLPDRIIYVIAVSESLVGKGLTAPTIHDKIVEHIQGKGGGKKDYVQGVARKQPNIETIREIVSNLILKL
;
A
#
# COMPACT_ATOMS: atom_id res chain seq x y z
N MET A 1 -7.08 4.64 0.59
CA MET A 1 -6.35 5.51 1.53
C MET A 1 -4.85 5.39 1.32
N VAL A 2 -4.13 6.51 1.27
CA VAL A 2 -2.66 6.55 1.19
C VAL A 2 -2.16 7.55 2.23
N THR A 3 -1.27 7.15 3.14
CA THR A 3 -0.72 8.04 4.18
C THR A 3 0.67 7.61 4.66
N THR A 4 1.35 8.52 5.36
CA THR A 4 2.64 8.27 6.03
C THR A 4 2.46 8.40 7.55
N VAL A 5 3.14 7.53 8.29
CA VAL A 5 3.30 7.55 9.74
C VAL A 5 4.79 7.51 10.10
N GLU A 6 5.12 7.79 11.35
CA GLU A 6 6.51 7.84 11.82
C GLU A 6 6.77 6.71 12.82
N ASN A 7 7.94 6.09 12.74
CA ASN A 7 8.47 5.15 13.74
C ASN A 7 7.60 3.91 14.05
N LEU A 8 6.79 3.45 13.11
CA LEU A 8 6.10 2.15 13.20
C LEU A 8 6.84 1.07 12.45
N ASP A 9 6.99 -0.11 13.04
CA ASP A 9 7.61 -1.25 12.37
C ASP A 9 6.63 -1.99 11.44
N TYR A 10 7.08 -3.07 10.80
CA TYR A 10 6.22 -3.85 9.90
C TYR A 10 5.02 -4.48 10.61
N ARG A 11 5.18 -4.90 11.86
CA ARG A 11 4.11 -5.54 12.61
C ARG A 11 3.01 -4.53 12.88
N ASP A 12 3.37 -3.39 13.47
CA ASP A 12 2.44 -2.32 13.80
C ASP A 12 1.72 -1.81 12.54
N LEU A 13 2.49 -1.55 11.48
CA LEU A 13 1.95 -1.04 10.22
C LEU A 13 1.00 -2.04 9.55
N SER A 14 1.29 -3.34 9.66
CA SER A 14 0.43 -4.40 9.15
C SER A 14 -0.83 -4.59 9.97
N GLU A 15 -0.73 -4.54 11.30
CA GLU A 15 -1.88 -4.64 12.20
C GLU A 15 -2.86 -3.50 11.93
N ILE A 16 -2.37 -2.26 11.80
CA ILE A 16 -3.18 -1.09 11.44
C ILE A 16 -3.84 -1.28 10.06
N ALA A 17 -3.07 -1.67 9.03
CA ALA A 17 -3.62 -1.83 7.69
C ALA A 17 -4.73 -2.91 7.64
N LYS A 18 -4.52 -4.03 8.34
CA LYS A 18 -5.50 -5.11 8.43
C LYS A 18 -6.74 -4.68 9.21
N GLU A 19 -6.55 -3.98 10.33
CA GLU A 19 -7.66 -3.48 11.14
C GLU A 19 -8.54 -2.53 10.31
N ILE A 20 -7.94 -1.57 9.61
CA ILE A 20 -8.67 -0.64 8.74
C ILE A 20 -9.39 -1.42 7.64
N ASN A 21 -8.73 -2.35 6.95
CA ASN A 21 -9.35 -3.16 5.90
C ASN A 21 -10.54 -3.97 6.42
N SER A 22 -10.42 -4.55 7.63
CA SER A 22 -11.50 -5.35 8.23
C SER A 22 -12.71 -4.52 8.66
N ARG A 23 -12.49 -3.24 9.03
CA ARG A 23 -13.55 -2.30 9.40
C ARG A 23 -14.26 -1.72 8.18
N LEU A 24 -13.53 -1.48 7.09
CA LEU A 24 -14.07 -1.04 5.81
C LEU A 24 -14.74 -2.22 5.11
N LYS A 25 -16.07 -2.35 5.24
CA LYS A 25 -16.86 -3.40 4.57
C LYS A 25 -17.08 -3.14 3.07
N GLU A 26 -16.23 -2.30 2.46
CA GLU A 26 -16.36 -1.80 1.10
C GLU A 26 -15.06 -1.99 0.32
N ASP A 27 -15.12 -1.78 -1.00
CA ASP A 27 -13.95 -1.80 -1.88
C ASP A 27 -12.93 -0.77 -1.43
N ASN A 28 -11.74 -1.24 -1.04
CA ASN A 28 -10.72 -0.35 -0.52
C ASN A 28 -9.30 -0.83 -0.85
N VAL A 29 -8.42 0.17 -1.01
CA VAL A 29 -6.97 0.01 -1.10
C VAL A 29 -6.37 0.84 0.01
N ILE A 30 -5.50 0.25 0.83
CA ILE A 30 -4.82 0.91 1.93
C ILE A 30 -3.31 0.82 1.66
N ILE A 31 -2.65 1.98 1.59
CA ILE A 31 -1.19 2.06 1.48
C ILE A 31 -0.69 2.90 2.65
N LEU A 32 0.12 2.30 3.50
CA LEU A 32 0.74 2.98 4.62
C LEU A 32 2.25 2.96 4.43
N PHE A 33 2.88 4.12 4.60
CA PHE A 33 4.32 4.26 4.70
C PHE A 33 4.70 4.56 6.14
N SER A 34 5.77 3.96 6.63
CA SER A 34 6.38 4.32 7.91
C SER A 34 7.81 4.76 7.68
N LYS A 35 8.13 5.96 8.15
CA LYS A 35 9.50 6.48 8.14
C LYS A 35 10.19 6.02 9.43
N LEU A 36 11.22 5.20 9.26
CA LEU A 36 12.14 4.77 10.31
C LEU A 36 13.44 5.59 10.22
N PRO A 37 14.31 5.57 11.25
CA PRO A 37 15.56 6.32 11.24
C PRO A 37 16.48 6.01 10.04
N ASP A 38 16.51 4.76 9.57
CA ASP A 38 17.43 4.26 8.53
C ASP A 38 16.77 4.02 7.17
N ARG A 39 15.43 3.93 7.12
CA ARG A 39 14.70 3.53 5.91
C ARG A 39 13.22 3.92 5.98
N ILE A 40 12.55 3.85 4.83
CA ILE A 40 11.09 3.93 4.76
C ILE A 40 10.58 2.53 4.48
N ILE A 41 9.63 2.06 5.27
CA ILE A 41 8.91 0.80 5.01
C ILE A 41 7.49 1.11 4.57
N TYR A 42 6.85 0.17 3.87
CA TYR A 42 5.45 0.32 3.50
C TYR A 42 4.73 -1.01 3.45
N VAL A 43 3.41 -0.91 3.56
CA VAL A 43 2.47 -2.01 3.31
C VAL A 43 1.37 -1.56 2.37
N ILE A 44 0.88 -2.49 1.58
CA ILE A 44 -0.30 -2.34 0.71
C ILE A 44 -1.27 -3.43 1.12
N ALA A 45 -2.50 -3.07 1.44
CA ALA A 45 -3.61 -4.00 1.65
C ALA A 45 -4.75 -3.66 0.69
N VAL A 46 -5.38 -4.68 0.12
CA VAL A 46 -6.47 -4.56 -0.85
C VAL A 46 -7.63 -5.42 -0.37
N SER A 47 -8.86 -4.91 -0.49
CA SER A 47 -10.05 -5.67 -0.12
C SER A 47 -10.22 -6.92 -1.01
N GLU A 48 -10.78 -8.00 -0.45
CA GLU A 48 -10.99 -9.25 -1.18
C GLU A 48 -11.87 -9.06 -2.43
N SER A 49 -12.85 -8.17 -2.37
CA SER A 49 -13.72 -7.83 -3.51
C SER A 49 -12.94 -7.21 -4.67
N LEU A 50 -12.01 -6.27 -4.41
CA LEU A 50 -11.14 -5.71 -5.44
C LEU A 50 -10.16 -6.74 -6.00
N VAL A 51 -9.65 -7.63 -5.15
CA VAL A 51 -8.84 -8.79 -5.59
C VAL A 51 -9.66 -9.69 -6.52
N GLY A 52 -10.93 -9.94 -6.20
CA GLY A 52 -11.86 -10.70 -7.05
C GLY A 52 -12.14 -10.03 -8.40
N LYS A 53 -12.07 -8.69 -8.47
CA LYS A 53 -12.15 -7.89 -9.70
C LYS A 53 -10.83 -7.79 -10.47
N GLY A 54 -9.76 -8.43 -9.99
CA GLY A 54 -8.45 -8.48 -10.64
C GLY A 54 -7.47 -7.38 -10.21
N LEU A 55 -7.85 -6.47 -9.31
CA LEU A 55 -6.90 -5.53 -8.72
C LEU A 55 -6.20 -6.16 -7.51
N THR A 56 -4.93 -6.50 -7.67
CA THR A 56 -4.12 -7.13 -6.61
C THR A 56 -3.11 -6.16 -6.01
N ALA A 57 -2.69 -6.41 -4.77
CA ALA A 57 -1.64 -5.63 -4.11
C ALA A 57 -0.31 -5.64 -4.91
N PRO A 58 0.15 -6.76 -5.52
CA PRO A 58 1.28 -6.75 -6.44
C PRO A 58 1.08 -5.85 -7.66
N THR A 59 -0.11 -5.84 -8.26
CA THR A 59 -0.41 -4.94 -9.40
C THR A 59 -0.24 -3.47 -9.00
N ILE A 60 -0.69 -3.10 -7.80
CA ILE A 60 -0.53 -1.74 -7.27
C ILE A 60 0.93 -1.45 -6.95
N HIS A 61 1.61 -2.40 -6.28
CA HIS A 61 3.03 -2.33 -5.96
C HIS A 61 3.86 -1.99 -7.19
N ASP A 62 3.70 -2.75 -8.27
CA ASP A 62 4.51 -2.60 -9.48
C ASP A 62 4.34 -1.25 -10.15
N LYS A 63 3.22 -0.55 -9.91
CA LYS A 63 2.98 0.81 -10.40
C LYS A 63 3.57 1.89 -9.52
N ILE A 64 3.64 1.69 -8.20
CA ILE A 64 4.14 2.71 -7.28
C ILE A 64 5.64 2.57 -6.99
N VAL A 65 6.21 1.37 -7.19
CA VAL A 65 7.56 1.01 -6.73
C VAL A 65 8.64 1.86 -7.39
N GLU A 66 8.47 2.24 -8.66
CA GLU A 66 9.40 3.12 -9.39
C GLU A 66 9.43 4.54 -8.80
N HIS A 67 8.28 5.05 -8.34
CA HIS A 67 8.16 6.39 -7.76
C HIS A 67 8.79 6.51 -6.37
N ILE A 68 8.83 5.41 -5.63
CA ILE A 68 9.38 5.33 -4.26
C ILE A 68 10.76 4.67 -4.21
N GLN A 69 11.32 4.27 -5.37
CA GLN A 69 12.56 3.49 -5.49
C GLN A 69 12.53 2.27 -4.55
N GLY A 70 11.41 1.56 -4.56
CA GLY A 70 11.11 0.52 -3.60
C GLY A 70 11.53 -0.87 -4.04
N LYS A 71 11.42 -1.80 -3.10
CA LYS A 71 11.40 -3.25 -3.36
C LYS A 71 10.47 -3.90 -2.33
N GLY A 72 9.70 -4.89 -2.76
CA GLY A 72 8.75 -5.56 -1.90
C GLY A 72 8.18 -6.82 -2.55
N GLY A 73 7.29 -7.47 -1.83
CA GLY A 73 6.59 -8.66 -2.28
C GLY A 73 5.49 -9.07 -1.30
N GLY A 74 4.66 -10.01 -1.71
CA GLY A 74 3.55 -10.48 -0.89
C GLY A 74 2.58 -11.38 -1.63
N LYS A 75 1.34 -11.37 -1.16
CA LYS A 75 0.21 -12.15 -1.70
C LYS A 75 -0.70 -11.25 -2.52
N LYS A 76 -1.79 -11.81 -3.07
CA LYS A 76 -2.73 -11.08 -3.93
C LYS A 76 -3.38 -9.87 -3.26
N ASP A 77 -3.65 -9.97 -1.96
CA ASP A 77 -4.34 -8.97 -1.15
C ASP A 77 -3.40 -8.08 -0.34
N TYR A 78 -2.11 -8.43 -0.28
CA TYR A 78 -1.18 -7.77 0.62
C TYR A 78 0.26 -7.77 0.10
N VAL A 79 0.94 -6.63 0.21
CA VAL A 79 2.39 -6.49 -0.06
C VAL A 79 3.04 -5.72 1.07
N GLN A 80 4.29 -6.08 1.38
CA GLN A 80 5.19 -5.28 2.21
C GLN A 80 6.48 -4.96 1.45
N GLY A 81 7.10 -3.83 1.76
CA GLY A 81 8.35 -3.43 1.11
C GLY A 81 9.11 -2.33 1.81
N VAL A 82 10.25 -1.98 1.24
CA VAL A 82 11.13 -0.89 1.65
C VAL A 82 11.21 0.12 0.51
N ALA A 83 11.13 1.40 0.83
CA ALA A 83 11.31 2.52 -0.08
C ALA A 83 12.61 3.26 0.23
N ARG A 84 13.33 3.66 -0.83
CA ARG A 84 14.56 4.48 -0.72
C ARG A 84 14.31 5.96 -0.95
N LYS A 85 13.17 6.30 -1.56
CA LYS A 85 12.75 7.67 -1.83
C LYS A 85 11.46 7.98 -1.06
N GLN A 86 11.39 9.18 -0.50
CA GLN A 86 10.18 9.66 0.18
C GLN A 86 8.97 9.60 -0.76
N PRO A 87 7.84 8.98 -0.35
CA PRO A 87 6.65 8.92 -1.15
C PRO A 87 6.02 10.31 -1.33
N ASN A 88 5.66 10.65 -2.57
CA ASN A 88 4.75 11.76 -2.84
C ASN A 88 3.31 11.21 -2.80
N ILE A 89 2.57 11.56 -1.75
CA ILE A 89 1.27 10.94 -1.46
C ILE A 89 0.24 11.23 -2.56
N GLU A 90 0.24 12.43 -3.11
CA GLU A 90 -0.66 12.86 -4.19
C GLU A 90 -0.41 12.02 -5.46
N THR A 91 0.86 11.84 -5.83
CA THR A 91 1.26 11.00 -6.97
C THR A 91 0.82 9.56 -6.77
N ILE A 92 1.07 8.99 -5.59
CA ILE A 92 0.66 7.60 -5.29
C ILE A 92 -0.86 7.46 -5.33
N ARG A 93 -1.59 8.44 -4.77
CA ARG A 93 -3.06 8.46 -4.77
C ARG A 93 -3.60 8.51 -6.20
N GLU A 94 -3.04 9.35 -7.06
CA GLU A 94 -3.43 9.46 -8.46
C GLU A 94 -3.22 8.14 -9.22
N ILE A 95 -2.06 7.51 -9.06
CA ILE A 95 -1.75 6.20 -9.66
C ILE A 95 -2.80 5.15 -9.26
N VAL A 96 -3.10 5.06 -7.96
CA VAL A 96 -4.08 4.09 -7.43
C VAL A 96 -5.49 4.39 -7.95
N SER A 97 -5.91 5.65 -7.95
CA SER A 97 -7.22 6.04 -8.49
C SER A 97 -7.36 5.65 -9.97
N ASN A 98 -6.31 5.89 -10.77
CA ASN A 98 -6.30 5.52 -12.18
C ASN A 98 -6.35 4.00 -12.43
N LEU A 99 -5.85 3.19 -11.50
CA LEU A 99 -6.00 1.73 -11.56
C LEU A 99 -7.44 1.30 -11.24
N ILE A 100 -8.04 1.91 -10.21
CA ILE A 100 -9.41 1.60 -9.80
C ILE A 100 -10.42 1.99 -10.89
N LEU A 101 -10.23 3.13 -11.55
CA LEU A 101 -11.09 3.59 -12.65
C LEU A 101 -11.03 2.70 -13.91
N LYS A 102 -10.07 1.78 -13.99
CA LYS A 102 -9.88 0.85 -15.12
C LYS A 102 -10.38 -0.57 -14.82
N LEU A 103 -10.92 -0.81 -13.62
CA LEU A 103 -11.61 -2.05 -13.26
C LEU A 103 -13.01 -2.08 -13.88
#